data_AF-A0A346RK16-F1
#
_entry.id   AF-A0A346RK16-F1
#
_cell.length_a   1.000
_cell.length_b   1.000
_cell.length_c   1.000
_cell.angle_alpha   90.00
_cell.angle_beta   90.00
_cell.angle_gamma   90.00
#
_symmetry.space_group_name_H-M   'P 1'
#
loop_
_entity.id
_entity.type
_entity.pdbx_description
1 polymer ?
#
loop_
_entity_poly.entity_id
_entity_poly.type
_entity_poly.pdbx_seq_one_letter_code
_entity_poly.pdbx_strand_id
1 'polypeptide(L)'
;MFYLQQMYTFMNKNLLIKFSMLLNLLSLGGLPPFLGFLPKWMVIQYLSNNYMYLLLFMILMTLITLFFYLRISYTSLILSHNELNYTNIMNFNMKMNMTMLFMSFISINGLILCTILFNLY
;
A
#
# COMPACT_ATOMS: atom_id res chain seq x y z
N MET A 1 -8.81 0.39 -17.05
CA MET A 1 -9.05 1.82 -16.79
C MET A 1 -10.39 2.08 -16.12
N PHE A 2 -11.51 1.59 -16.65
CA PHE A 2 -12.85 1.83 -16.07
C PHE A 2 -12.99 1.39 -14.60
N TYR A 3 -12.48 0.22 -14.22
CA TYR A 3 -12.54 -0.26 -12.83
C TYR A 3 -11.71 0.57 -11.84
N LEU A 4 -10.58 1.15 -12.27
CA LEU A 4 -9.78 2.03 -11.42
C LEU A 4 -10.56 3.32 -11.10
N GLN A 5 -11.30 3.85 -12.08
CA GLN A 5 -12.13 5.03 -11.89
C GLN A 5 -13.28 4.78 -10.88
N GLN A 6 -13.89 3.59 -10.93
CA GLN A 6 -14.91 3.18 -9.94
C GLN A 6 -14.34 3.01 -8.53
N MET A 7 -13.10 2.51 -8.41
CA MET A 7 -12.42 2.48 -7.11
C MET A 7 -12.19 3.89 -6.57
N TYR A 8 -11.74 4.84 -7.41
CA TYR A 8 -11.50 6.22 -6.96
C TYR A 8 -12.78 6.93 -6.49
N THR A 9 -13.93 6.71 -7.14
CA THR A 9 -15.20 7.31 -6.69
C THR A 9 -15.65 6.77 -5.33
N PHE A 10 -15.39 5.49 -5.04
CA PHE A 10 -15.64 4.90 -3.73
C PHE A 10 -14.69 5.46 -2.65
N MET A 11 -13.41 5.66 -2.98
CA MET A 11 -12.43 6.23 -2.04
C MET A 11 -12.75 7.69 -1.67
N ASN A 12 -13.26 8.48 -2.61
CA ASN A 12 -13.50 9.91 -2.38
C ASN A 12 -14.64 10.19 -1.38
N LYS A 13 -15.49 9.20 -1.03
CA LYS A 13 -16.58 9.39 -0.07
C LYS A 13 -16.11 9.63 1.37
N ASN A 14 -15.08 8.88 1.80
CA ASN A 14 -14.56 8.94 3.17
C ASN A 14 -13.03 9.07 3.15
N LEU A 15 -12.52 10.21 3.66
CA LEU A 15 -11.10 10.52 3.73
C LEU A 15 -10.28 9.42 4.43
N LEU A 16 -10.79 8.85 5.52
CA LEU A 16 -10.12 7.78 6.27
C LEU A 16 -10.00 6.47 5.48
N ILE A 17 -11.01 6.11 4.67
CA ILE A 17 -10.96 4.90 3.82
C ILE A 17 -9.93 5.10 2.72
N LYS A 18 -9.88 6.31 2.15
CA LYS A 18 -8.89 6.70 1.16
C LYS A 18 -7.46 6.56 1.69
N PHE A 19 -7.19 7.10 2.88
CA PHE A 19 -5.86 6.98 3.49
C PHE A 19 -5.49 5.53 3.80
N SER A 20 -6.39 4.75 4.40
CA SER A 20 -6.10 3.33 4.70
C SER A 20 -5.82 2.50 3.44
N MET A 21 -6.55 2.73 2.36
CA MET A 21 -6.30 2.05 1.08
C MET A 21 -4.98 2.47 0.43
N LEU A 22 -4.61 3.74 0.51
CA LEU A 22 -3.32 4.23 0.04
C LEU A 22 -2.15 3.61 0.82
N LEU A 23 -2.26 3.55 2.15
CA LEU A 23 -1.25 2.94 3.03
C LEU A 23 -1.09 1.44 2.75
N ASN A 24 -2.18 0.73 2.46
CA ASN A 24 -2.14 -0.68 2.08
C ASN A 24 -1.50 -0.93 0.71
N LEU A 25 -1.69 -0.04 -0.27
CA LEU A 25 -1.00 -0.14 -1.56
C LEU A 25 0.52 0.09 -1.42
N LEU A 26 0.91 1.03 -0.57
CA LEU A 26 2.32 1.30 -0.27
C LEU A 26 2.99 0.17 0.52
N SER A 27 2.25 -0.49 1.41
CA SER A 27 2.77 -1.63 2.18
C SER A 27 3.09 -2.83 1.28
N LEU A 28 2.30 -3.10 0.24
CA LEU A 28 2.60 -4.08 -0.81
C LEU A 28 3.85 -3.70 -1.63
N GLY A 29 4.09 -2.40 -1.78
CA GLY A 29 5.31 -1.86 -2.38
C GLY A 29 6.57 -2.20 -1.58
N GLY A 30 6.45 -2.47 -0.27
CA GLY A 30 7.58 -2.82 0.60
C GLY A 30 8.48 -1.63 0.89
N LEU A 31 7.90 -0.48 1.23
CA LEU A 31 8.63 0.69 1.72
C LEU A 31 9.05 0.49 3.19
N PRO A 32 10.17 1.09 3.65
CA PRO A 32 10.77 0.83 4.95
C PRO A 32 9.87 0.98 6.18
N PRO A 33 8.85 1.87 6.25
CA PRO A 33 7.97 1.87 7.42
C PRO A 33 7.02 0.65 7.48
N PHE A 34 6.77 -0.04 6.36
CA PHE A 34 5.72 -1.05 6.29
C PHE A 34 6.25 -2.49 6.41
N LEU A 35 5.37 -3.36 6.93
CA LEU A 35 5.62 -4.79 7.14
C LEU A 35 6.11 -5.54 5.88
N GLY A 36 5.68 -5.13 4.69
CA GLY A 36 6.06 -5.76 3.42
C GLY A 36 7.54 -5.59 3.03
N PHE A 37 8.29 -4.72 3.70
CA PHE A 37 9.74 -4.57 3.48
C PHE A 37 10.54 -5.75 4.08
N LEU A 38 10.13 -6.25 5.24
CA LEU A 38 10.85 -7.29 5.99
C LEU A 38 11.12 -8.57 5.17
N PRO A 39 10.14 -9.19 4.49
CA PRO A 39 10.40 -10.40 3.70
C PRO A 39 11.30 -10.11 2.49
N LYS A 40 11.12 -8.97 1.81
CA LYS A 40 11.99 -8.57 0.68
C LYS A 40 13.43 -8.40 1.16
N TRP A 41 13.62 -7.77 2.33
CA TRP A 41 14.93 -7.54 2.89
C TRP A 41 15.63 -8.83 3.31
N MET A 42 14.90 -9.77 3.94
CA MET A 42 15.44 -11.10 4.27
C MET A 42 15.90 -11.86 3.02
N VAL A 43 15.14 -11.81 1.92
CA VAL A 43 15.52 -12.46 0.66
C VAL A 43 16.76 -11.81 0.05
N ILE A 44 16.87 -10.48 0.09
CA ILE A 44 18.08 -9.76 -0.37
C ILE A 44 19.31 -10.22 0.41
N GLN A 45 19.21 -10.31 1.75
CA GLN A 45 20.32 -10.75 2.61
C GLN A 45 20.74 -12.20 2.34
N TYR A 46 19.79 -13.07 2.01
CA TYR A 46 20.09 -14.46 1.68
C TYR A 46 20.75 -14.59 0.30
N LEU A 47 20.25 -13.85 -0.70
CA LEU A 47 20.73 -13.92 -2.08
C LEU A 47 22.07 -13.21 -2.29
N SER A 48 22.40 -12.20 -1.47
CA SER A 48 23.66 -11.46 -1.59
C SER A 48 24.90 -12.33 -1.50
N ASN A 49 24.81 -13.47 -0.80
CA ASN A 49 25.96 -14.35 -0.60
C ASN A 49 26.27 -15.24 -1.81
N ASN A 50 25.25 -15.63 -2.60
CA ASN A 50 25.41 -16.70 -3.59
C ASN A 50 24.90 -16.37 -5.00
N TYR A 51 23.93 -15.45 -5.18
CA TYR A 51 23.21 -15.29 -6.45
C TYR A 51 22.97 -13.82 -6.83
N MET A 52 24.02 -13.13 -7.25
CA MET A 52 23.95 -11.72 -7.67
C MET A 52 22.99 -11.46 -8.85
N TYR A 53 22.94 -12.35 -9.85
CA TYR A 53 22.03 -12.18 -10.99
C TYR A 53 20.55 -12.30 -10.61
N LEU A 54 20.22 -13.24 -9.71
CA LEU A 54 18.85 -13.42 -9.22
C LEU A 54 18.41 -12.21 -8.38
N LEU A 55 19.32 -11.66 -7.58
CA LEU A 55 19.10 -10.47 -6.77
C LEU A 55 18.79 -9.25 -7.65
N LEU A 56 19.54 -9.03 -8.74
CA LEU A 56 19.26 -7.95 -9.70
C LEU A 56 17.87 -8.09 -10.34
N PHE A 57 17.53 -9.29 -10.79
CA PHE A 57 16.22 -9.54 -11.40
C PHE A 57 15.06 -9.27 -10.42
N MET A 58 15.22 -9.72 -9.17
CA MET A 58 14.24 -9.47 -8.12
C MET A 58 14.08 -7.98 -7.84
N ILE A 59 15.18 -7.23 -7.71
CA ILE A 59 15.13 -5.78 -7.47
C ILE A 59 14.40 -5.08 -8.62
N LEU A 60 14.70 -5.40 -9.87
CA LEU A 60 14.03 -4.82 -11.03
C LEU A 60 12.52 -5.07 -11.01
N MET A 61 12.09 -6.31 -10.70
CA MET A 61 10.66 -6.63 -10.59
C MET A 61 9.98 -5.89 -9.44
N THR A 62 10.66 -5.71 -8.30
CA THR A 62 10.12 -4.92 -7.19
C THR A 62 10.00 -3.43 -7.54
N LEU A 63 10.92 -2.87 -8.32
CA LEU A 63 10.85 -1.48 -8.76
C LEU A 63 9.71 -1.24 -9.76
N ILE A 64 9.48 -2.17 -10.69
CA ILE A 64 8.37 -2.08 -11.65
C ILE A 64 7.01 -2.07 -10.93
N THR A 65 6.82 -2.99 -9.98
CA THR A 65 5.58 -3.07 -9.19
C THR A 65 5.39 -1.83 -8.30
N LEU A 66 6.46 -1.32 -7.71
CA LEU A 66 6.43 -0.08 -6.92
C LEU A 66 6.07 1.14 -7.77
N PHE A 67 6.61 1.28 -8.98
CA PHE A 67 6.24 2.36 -9.90
C PHE A 67 4.74 2.34 -10.21
N PHE A 68 4.17 1.17 -10.45
CA PHE A 68 2.74 1.03 -10.71
C PHE A 68 1.89 1.44 -9.51
N TYR A 69 2.24 1.02 -8.30
CA TYR A 69 1.52 1.40 -7.08
C TYR A 69 1.62 2.90 -6.77
N LEU A 70 2.78 3.52 -6.98
CA LEU A 70 2.95 4.96 -6.80
C LEU A 70 2.11 5.78 -7.79
N ARG A 71 2.00 5.33 -9.05
CA ARG A 71 1.15 6.02 -10.03
C ARG A 71 -0.31 6.00 -9.60
N ILE A 72 -0.80 4.87 -9.08
CA ILE A 72 -2.18 4.71 -8.61
C ILE A 72 -2.45 5.55 -7.36
N SER A 73 -1.50 5.64 -6.43
CA SER A 73 -1.65 6.42 -5.21
C SER A 73 -1.62 7.92 -5.51
N TYR A 74 -0.74 8.38 -6.39
CA TYR A 74 -0.65 9.77 -6.82
C TYR A 74 -1.94 10.25 -7.49
N THR A 75 -2.48 9.47 -8.42
CA THR A 75 -3.76 9.79 -9.06
C THR A 75 -4.89 9.84 -8.03
N SER A 76 -4.92 8.90 -7.07
CA SER A 76 -5.92 8.92 -5.99
C SER A 76 -5.89 10.21 -5.16
N LEU A 77 -4.71 10.75 -4.86
CA LEU A 77 -4.53 11.96 -4.06
C LEU A 77 -4.94 13.22 -4.83
N ILE A 78 -4.67 13.27 -6.13
CA ILE A 78 -4.95 14.45 -6.98
C ILE A 78 -6.40 14.49 -7.47
N LEU A 79 -7.00 13.34 -7.78
CA LEU A 79 -8.39 13.23 -8.24
C LEU A 79 -9.45 13.59 -7.18
N SER A 80 -9.07 14.02 -5.97
CA SER A 80 -10.03 14.59 -5.00
C SER A 80 -10.36 16.06 -5.22
N HIS A 81 -9.65 16.80 -6.07
CA HIS A 81 -9.98 18.22 -6.32
C HIS A 81 -10.95 18.43 -7.47
N ASN A 82 -11.11 17.44 -8.36
CA ASN A 82 -12.15 17.47 -9.37
C ASN A 82 -13.28 16.56 -8.89
N GLU A 83 -14.26 17.15 -8.21
CA GLU A 83 -15.59 16.58 -8.00
C GLU A 83 -16.10 16.07 -9.36
N LEU A 84 -15.83 14.79 -9.68
CA LEU A 84 -16.48 14.11 -10.76
C LEU A 84 -17.95 14.05 -10.34
N ASN A 85 -18.81 14.77 -11.06
CA ASN A 85 -20.28 14.85 -10.96
C ASN A 85 -21.02 13.49 -11.12
N TYR A 86 -20.43 12.39 -10.65
CA TYR A 86 -21.04 11.08 -10.47
C TYR A 86 -21.51 10.86 -9.02
N THR A 87 -21.56 11.94 -8.22
CA THR A 87 -21.96 11.93 -6.81
C THR A 87 -23.42 11.51 -6.57
N ASN A 88 -24.27 11.51 -7.59
CA ASN A 88 -25.71 11.24 -7.43
C ASN A 88 -26.16 9.78 -7.58
N ILE A 89 -25.29 8.81 -7.92
CA ILE A 89 -25.79 7.48 -8.33
C ILE A 89 -25.76 6.43 -7.22
N MET A 90 -25.02 6.63 -6.13
CA MET A 90 -24.90 5.59 -5.12
C MET A 90 -24.82 6.14 -3.70
N ASN A 91 -25.99 6.35 -3.08
CA ASN A 91 -26.16 6.42 -1.61
C ASN A 91 -25.88 5.04 -0.97
N PHE A 92 -24.67 4.52 -1.16
CA PHE A 92 -24.17 3.47 -0.28
C PHE A 92 -23.73 4.14 1.01
N ASN A 93 -24.50 3.93 2.07
CA ASN A 93 -24.08 4.19 3.44
C ASN A 93 -22.89 3.28 3.74
N MET A 94 -21.69 3.72 3.37
CA MET A 94 -20.46 3.05 3.72
C MET A 94 -20.20 3.26 5.20
N LYS A 95 -20.78 2.38 6.03
CA LYS A 95 -20.45 2.33 7.44
C LYS A 95 -18.97 2.00 7.54
N MET A 96 -18.22 2.88 8.20
CA MET A 96 -16.79 2.73 8.40
C MET A 96 -16.53 1.38 9.08
N ASN A 97 -15.88 0.46 8.37
CA ASN A 97 -15.57 -0.83 8.95
C ASN A 97 -14.34 -0.66 9.87
N MET A 98 -14.60 -0.55 11.18
CA MET A 98 -13.54 -0.35 12.18
C MET A 98 -12.50 -1.47 12.17
N THR A 99 -12.90 -2.69 11.78
CA THR A 99 -11.97 -3.82 11.64
C THR A 99 -10.95 -3.58 10.53
N MET A 100 -11.36 -3.02 9.39
CA MET A 100 -10.45 -2.69 8.28
C MET A 100 -9.42 -1.64 8.70
N LEU A 101 -9.86 -0.59 9.41
CA LEU A 101 -8.97 0.44 9.93
C LEU A 101 -7.96 -0.16 10.90
N PHE A 102 -8.42 -0.96 11.87
CA PHE A 102 -7.54 -1.60 12.84
C PHE A 102 -6.47 -2.47 12.19
N MET A 103 -6.85 -3.28 11.19
CA MET A 103 -5.89 -4.08 10.43
C MET A 103 -4.88 -3.22 9.65
N SER A 104 -5.30 -2.08 9.09
CA SER A 104 -4.38 -1.15 8.42
C SER A 104 -3.41 -0.46 9.40
N PHE A 105 -3.83 -0.18 10.64
CA PHE A 105 -2.92 0.37 11.66
C PHE A 105 -1.82 -0.62 12.04
N ILE A 106 -2.15 -1.90 12.12
CA ILE A 106 -1.16 -2.96 12.38
C ILE A 106 -0.16 -3.06 11.22
N SER A 107 -0.61 -2.97 9.96
CA SER A 107 0.28 -3.09 8.80
C SER A 107 1.28 -1.93 8.69
N ILE A 108 0.90 -0.72 9.10
CA ILE A 108 1.77 0.47 9.13
C ILE A 108 2.83 0.36 10.22
N ASN A 109 2.46 -0.05 11.43
CA ASN A 109 3.39 -0.07 12.57
C ASN A 109 4.16 -1.39 12.69
N GLY A 110 3.84 -2.39 11.88
CA GLY A 110 4.35 -3.74 12.07
C GLY A 110 5.86 -3.88 11.90
N LEU A 111 6.51 -3.07 11.06
CA LEU A 111 7.97 -3.17 10.92
C LEU A 111 8.71 -2.69 12.18
N ILE A 112 8.25 -1.59 12.76
CA ILE A 112 8.77 -1.08 14.04
C ILE A 112 8.59 -2.15 15.12
N LEU A 113 7.41 -2.79 15.16
CA LEU A 113 7.14 -3.88 16.10
C LEU A 113 8.12 -5.06 15.91
N CYS A 114 8.35 -5.48 14.66
CA CYS A 114 9.31 -6.53 14.35
C CYS A 114 10.73 -6.16 14.79
N THR A 115 11.18 -4.93 14.55
CA THR A 115 12.52 -4.49 14.99
C THR A 115 12.67 -4.46 16.51
N ILE A 116 11.61 -4.07 17.25
CA ILE A 116 11.64 -4.11 18.73
C ILE A 116 11.75 -5.55 19.21
N LEU A 117 11.00 -6.48 18.61
CA LEU A 117 11.09 -7.91 18.96
C LEU A 117 12.50 -8.47 18.71
N PHE A 118 13.10 -8.18 17.56
CA PHE A 118 14.46 -8.62 17.26
C PHE A 118 15.53 -8.04 18.20
N ASN A 119 15.29 -6.88 18.82
CA ASN A 119 16.24 -6.26 19.75
C ASN A 119 16.03 -6.70 21.20
N LEU A 120 14.89 -7.33 21.51
CA LEU A 120 14.59 -7.91 22.82
C LEU A 120 15.11 -9.34 22.97
N TYR A 121 15.33 -10.04 21.85
CA TYR A 121 15.95 -11.37 21.78
C TYR A 121 17.42 -11.26 21.44
#